data_AF-A0A957U1M4-F1
#
_entry.id   AF-A0A957U1M4-F1
#
_cell.length_a   1.000
_cell.length_b   1.000
_cell.length_c   1.000
_cell.angle_alpha   90.00
_cell.angle_beta   90.00
_cell.angle_gamma   90.00
#
_symmetry.space_group_name_H-M   'P 1'
#
loop_
_entity.id
_entity.type
_entity.pdbx_description
1 polymer ?
#
loop_
_entity_poly.entity_id
_entity_poly.type
_entity_poly.pdbx_seq_one_letter_code
_entity_poly.pdbx_strand_id
1 'polypeptide(L)' 'MNGLRPMMRSASVVTLMIVLLISLTRAAWSQTPPFTLATSSQGNGTVTADPGQADYADGSQVNLTAL' A
#
# COMPACT_ATOMS: atom_id res chain seq x y z
N MET A 1 37.88 -5.27 -48.28
CA MET A 1 36.58 -4.64 -47.96
C MET A 1 36.59 -4.24 -46.49
N ASN A 2 36.86 -2.96 -46.22
CA ASN A 2 36.87 -2.38 -44.88
C ASN A 2 35.49 -1.80 -44.57
N GLY A 3 34.86 -2.18 -43.45
CA GLY A 3 33.70 -1.43 -42.94
C GLY A 3 32.64 -2.17 -42.12
N LEU A 4 32.98 -3.10 -41.24
CA LEU A 4 32.06 -3.47 -40.15
C LEU A 4 32.09 -2.36 -39.09
N ARG A 5 31.28 -1.32 -39.30
CA ARG A 5 31.08 -0.26 -38.31
C ARG A 5 30.47 -0.89 -37.04
N PRO A 6 31.02 -0.62 -35.84
CA PRO A 6 30.61 -1.30 -34.62
C PRO A 6 29.24 -0.77 -34.18
N MET A 7 28.20 -1.53 -34.48
CA MET A 7 26.81 -1.22 -34.10
C MET A 7 26.53 -1.50 -32.60
N MET A 8 27.56 -1.77 -31.79
CA MET A 8 27.44 -2.13 -30.36
C MET A 8 27.35 -0.94 -29.39
N ARG A 9 27.41 0.32 -29.84
CA ARG A 9 27.27 1.48 -28.93
C ARG A 9 25.84 1.97 -28.75
N SER A 10 24.91 1.58 -29.65
CA SER A 10 23.51 2.04 -29.59
C SER A 10 22.61 1.11 -28.77
N ALA A 11 22.78 -0.21 -28.91
CA ALA A 11 21.97 -1.21 -28.21
C ALA A 11 22.06 -1.07 -26.67
N SER A 12 23.25 -0.85 -26.12
CA SER A 12 23.45 -0.72 -24.67
C SER A 12 22.77 0.53 -24.08
N VAL A 13 22.70 1.64 -24.82
CA VAL A 13 22.07 2.89 -24.35
C VAL A 13 20.54 2.77 -24.39
N VAL A 14 20.00 2.18 -25.45
CA VAL A 14 18.55 1.97 -25.61
C VAL A 14 18.01 1.03 -24.53
N THR A 15 18.70 -0.08 -24.25
CA THR A 15 18.32 -0.99 -23.16
C THR A 15 18.40 -0.29 -21.79
N LEU A 16 19.44 0.51 -21.54
CA LEU A 16 19.58 1.25 -20.28
C LEU A 16 18.47 2.29 -20.09
N MET A 17 18.07 2.99 -21.16
CA MET A 17 16.95 3.94 -21.16
C MET A 17 15.62 3.25 -20.87
N ILE A 18 15.35 2.10 -21.50
CA ILE A 18 14.12 1.34 -21.27
C ILE A 18 14.07 0.83 -19.82
N VAL A 19 15.18 0.31 -19.28
CA VAL A 19 15.28 -0.15 -17.88
C VAL A 19 15.11 1.00 -16.90
N LEU A 20 15.69 2.17 -17.18
CA LEU A 20 15.51 3.38 -16.36
C LEU A 20 14.05 3.85 -16.34
N LEU A 21 13.39 3.86 -17.51
CA LEU A 21 11.98 4.23 -17.64
C LEU A 21 11.06 3.26 -16.88
N ILE A 22 11.31 1.94 -16.96
CA ILE A 22 10.57 0.93 -16.18
C ILE A 22 10.79 1.14 -14.68
N SER A 23 12.01 1.48 -14.26
CA SER A 23 12.37 1.69 -12.86
C SER A 23 11.70 2.93 -12.23
N LEU A 24 11.34 3.94 -13.03
CA LEU A 24 10.71 5.19 -12.58
C LEU A 24 9.20 5.09 -12.32
N THR A 25 8.56 3.95 -12.59
CA THR A 25 7.09 3.80 -12.49
C THR A 25 6.58 3.26 -11.14
N ARG A 26 7.42 3.27 -10.09
CA ARG A 26 7.01 2.84 -8.74
C ARG A 26 5.92 3.75 -8.17
N ALA A 27 4.66 3.40 -8.41
CA ALA A 27 3.52 4.00 -7.74
C ALA A 27 3.60 3.65 -6.24
N ALA A 28 3.75 4.68 -5.39
CA ALA A 28 3.65 4.51 -3.95
C ALA A 28 2.16 4.52 -3.59
N TRP A 29 1.59 3.33 -3.38
CA TRP A 29 0.25 3.22 -2.79
C TRP A 29 0.31 3.80 -1.38
N SER A 30 -0.44 4.87 -1.11
CA SER A 30 -0.58 5.38 0.25
C SER A 30 -1.51 4.44 1.00
N GLN A 31 -0.97 3.69 1.97
CA GLN A 31 -1.79 2.87 2.84
C GLN A 31 -2.54 3.76 3.83
N THR A 32 -3.85 3.54 3.97
CA THR A 32 -4.66 4.23 4.98
C THR A 32 -4.23 3.75 6.36
N PRO A 33 -3.91 4.65 7.31
CA PRO A 33 -3.63 4.25 8.68
C PRO A 33 -4.88 3.65 9.33
N PRO A 34 -4.73 2.71 10.27
CA PRO A 34 -5.86 2.10 10.95
C PRO A 34 -6.55 3.09 11.92
N PHE A 35 -7.80 2.77 12.25
CA PHE A 35 -8.65 3.56 13.14
C PHE A 35 -8.74 2.92 14.52
N THR A 36 -8.82 3.75 15.57
CA THR A 36 -9.13 3.32 16.93
C THR A 36 -10.62 3.50 17.21
N LEU A 37 -11.24 2.51 17.86
CA LEU A 37 -12.66 2.55 18.22
C LEU A 37 -12.83 2.93 19.70
N ALA A 38 -13.39 4.11 19.96
CA ALA A 38 -13.70 4.56 21.31
C ALA A 38 -15.18 4.32 21.63
N THR A 39 -15.45 3.63 22.73
CA THR A 39 -16.81 3.37 23.24
C THR A 39 -17.01 4.03 24.59
N SER A 40 -18.15 4.68 24.81
CA SER A 40 -18.53 5.27 26.09
C SER A 40 -19.91 4.77 26.49
N SER A 41 -20.06 4.31 27.73
CA SER A 41 -21.35 3.95 28.32
C SER A 41 -21.75 4.97 29.39
N GLN A 42 -23.03 5.31 29.45
CA GLN A 42 -23.58 6.09 30.56
C GLN A 42 -24.20 5.13 31.57
N GLY A 43 -23.74 5.18 32.82
CA GLY A 43 -24.13 4.25 33.90
C GLY A 43 -23.14 3.09 34.05
N ASN A 44 -23.61 1.97 34.61
CA ASN A 44 -22.78 0.79 34.90
C ASN A 44 -22.74 -0.25 33.77
N GLY A 45 -23.34 0.06 32.62
CA GLY A 45 -23.36 -0.84 31.46
C GLY A 45 -21.99 -0.93 30.79
N THR A 46 -21.76 -2.02 30.06
CA THR A 46 -20.51 -2.23 29.30
C THR A 46 -20.80 -2.37 27.81
N VAL A 47 -19.87 -1.88 26.98
CA VAL A 47 -19.93 -2.08 25.52
C VAL A 47 -18.86 -3.08 25.14
N THR A 48 -19.26 -4.14 24.45
CA THR A 48 -18.35 -5.16 23.89
C THR A 48 -18.35 -5.05 22.38
N ALA A 49 -17.16 -5.14 21.79
CA ALA A 49 -16.94 -5.11 20.35
C ALA A 49 -16.48 -6.49 19.85
N ASP A 50 -17.04 -6.94 18.72
CA ASP A 50 -16.66 -8.18 18.06
C ASP A 50 -16.45 -7.95 16.54
N PRO A 51 -15.25 -8.24 15.99
CA PRO A 51 -14.05 -8.65 16.71
C PRO A 51 -13.51 -7.51 17.59
N GLY A 52 -13.08 -7.83 18.81
CA GLY A 52 -12.43 -6.86 19.69
C GLY A 52 -10.97 -6.64 19.28
N GLN A 53 -10.68 -5.52 18.62
CA GLN A 53 -9.33 -5.15 18.18
C GLN A 53 -8.93 -3.77 18.70
N ALA A 54 -7.62 -3.55 18.84
CA ALA A 54 -7.07 -2.23 19.18
C ALA A 54 -7.18 -1.25 18.00
N ASP A 55 -6.99 -1.78 16.78
CA ASP A 55 -6.89 -1.04 15.54
C ASP A 55 -7.76 -1.73 14.46
N TYR A 56 -8.54 -0.94 13.72
CA TYR A 56 -9.40 -1.43 12.65
C TYR A 56 -8.95 -0.85 11.31
N ALA A 57 -8.84 -1.70 10.28
CA ALA A 57 -8.60 -1.24 8.92
C ALA A 57 -9.84 -0.52 8.35
N ASP A 58 -9.64 0.30 7.32
CA ASP A 58 -10.78 0.87 6.60
C ASP A 58 -11.69 -0.23 6.04
N GLY A 59 -13.00 -0.03 6.17
CA GLY A 59 -14.00 -1.01 5.75
C GLY A 59 -14.22 -2.18 6.71
N SER A 60 -13.54 -2.23 7.87
CA SER A 60 -13.80 -3.27 8.88
C SER A 60 -15.23 -3.19 9.40
N GLN A 61 -15.90 -4.34 9.50
CA GLN A 61 -17.23 -4.44 10.11
C GLN A 61 -17.09 -4.90 11.56
N VAL A 62 -17.66 -4.13 12.49
CA VAL A 62 -17.58 -4.39 13.93
C VAL A 62 -18.99 -4.44 14.51
N ASN A 63 -19.30 -5.50 15.23
CA ASN A 63 -20.57 -5.64 15.93
C ASN A 63 -20.42 -5.16 17.37
N LEU A 64 -21.26 -4.21 17.79
CA LEU A 64 -21.25 -3.64 19.14
C LEU A 64 -22.45 -4.13 19.94
N THR A 65 -22.19 -4.70 21.12
CA THR A 65 -23.22 -5.17 22.05
C THR A 65 -23.14 -4.41 23.37
N ALA A 66 -24.27 -3.86 23.81
CA ALA A 66 -24.40 -3.26 25.13
C ALA A 66 -24.93 -4.30 26.14
N LEU A 67 -24.32 -4.36 27.32
CA LEU A 67 -24.68 -5.22 28.45
C LEU A 67 -25.16 -4.39 29.64
#